data_AF-A0A4U6P2U4-F1
#
_entry.id   AF-A0A4U6P2U4-F1
#
_cell.length_a   1.000
_cell.length_b   1.000
_cell.length_c   1.000
_cell.angle_alpha   90.00
_cell.angle_beta   90.00
_cell.angle_gamma   90.00
#
_symmetry.space_group_name_H-M   'P 1'
#
loop_
_entity.id
_entity.type
_entity.pdbx_description
1 polymer ?
#
loop_
_entity_poly.entity_id
_entity_poly.type
_entity_poly.pdbx_seq_one_letter_code
_entity_poly.pdbx_strand_id
1 'polypeptide(L)'
;MTALLITIDTELSAALHQRGFGLEQNLRQSIWGETAAGAFGIGWQMDLMDRHGLKGVFFLDPLPALIHGPAFLQPIVAAIVSRGHEVQLHLHSEWLAWVEDSPVEGRQGRNIGDFSLADQITLLGLGRDLLEQAGAPRISAFRAGNFGANDDTLRALAAIGIGWDSSVNPAYLGQGCGISMDAGQIGAVRAQGLVELPVSGIADRPGHFRPAQICAMSAAEMRAGMRHAAQEGHDAFVIVTHSFEMLSRDRMRPNRTVMRRFEQLCRTAAATPGMRPAGFHDLSPALADAPARALTRVPPNRLRTGLRVAQQAWATWRYEHRLVPA
;
A
#
# COMPACT_ATOMS: atom_id res chain seq x y z
N MET A 1 18.55 -13.76 -1.82
CA MET A 1 17.45 -13.73 -0.83
C MET A 1 16.37 -12.82 -1.37
N THR A 2 15.12 -13.20 -1.24
CA THR A 2 13.96 -12.42 -1.69
C THR A 2 13.66 -11.33 -0.65
N ALA A 3 13.52 -10.07 -1.09
CA ALA A 3 13.12 -9.00 -0.19
C ALA A 3 11.64 -9.13 0.20
N LEU A 4 11.30 -8.83 1.45
CA LEU A 4 9.92 -8.74 1.91
C LEU A 4 9.59 -7.28 2.19
N LEU A 5 8.64 -6.74 1.43
CA LEU A 5 8.11 -5.40 1.62
C LEU A 5 6.71 -5.53 2.23
N ILE A 6 6.59 -5.27 3.53
CA ILE A 6 5.28 -5.11 4.19
C ILE A 6 4.90 -3.64 4.05
N THR A 7 4.00 -3.34 3.13
CA THR A 7 3.65 -1.97 2.77
C THR A 7 2.27 -1.59 3.31
N ILE A 8 2.16 -0.40 3.89
CA ILE A 8 0.99 0.11 4.59
C ILE A 8 0.60 1.45 3.97
N ASP A 9 -0.49 1.44 3.21
CA ASP A 9 -1.06 2.67 2.66
C ASP A 9 -1.75 3.41 3.81
N THR A 10 -1.24 4.60 4.11
CA THR A 10 -1.51 5.38 5.32
C THR A 10 -2.11 6.70 4.91
N GLU A 11 -3.41 6.83 5.12
CA GLU A 11 -4.20 7.89 4.51
C GLU A 11 -5.34 8.35 5.43
N LEU A 12 -5.75 9.60 5.25
CA LEU A 12 -7.03 10.07 5.78
C LEU A 12 -8.16 9.58 4.88
N SER A 13 -9.38 9.46 5.43
CA SER A 13 -10.53 9.11 4.61
C SER A 13 -11.17 10.33 3.98
N ALA A 14 -11.11 10.42 2.66
CA ALA A 14 -11.89 11.37 1.86
C ALA A 14 -13.40 11.24 2.15
N ALA A 15 -13.91 10.02 2.34
CA ALA A 15 -15.30 9.78 2.69
C ALA A 15 -15.70 10.31 4.07
N LEU A 16 -14.81 10.24 5.08
CA LEU A 16 -15.07 10.90 6.37
C LEU A 16 -15.06 12.42 6.22
N HIS A 17 -14.09 12.98 5.47
CA HIS A 17 -14.05 14.40 5.19
C HIS A 17 -15.34 14.89 4.51
N GLN A 18 -15.80 14.19 3.46
CA GLN A 18 -17.03 14.49 2.75
C GLN A 18 -18.28 14.46 3.64
N ARG A 19 -18.28 13.62 4.69
CA ARG A 19 -19.35 13.55 5.69
C ARG A 19 -19.26 14.64 6.77
N GLY A 20 -18.31 15.57 6.65
CA GLY A 20 -18.12 16.69 7.57
C GLY A 20 -17.28 16.37 8.81
N PHE A 21 -16.58 15.22 8.83
CA PHE A 21 -15.68 14.91 9.95
C PHE A 21 -14.40 15.75 9.86
N GLY A 22 -14.03 16.39 10.97
CA GLY A 22 -12.81 17.19 11.08
C GLY A 22 -11.53 16.36 11.07
N LEU A 23 -10.39 17.04 10.86
CA LEU A 23 -9.05 16.43 10.78
C LEU A 23 -8.74 15.53 11.97
N GLU A 24 -8.95 16.01 13.20
CA GLU A 24 -8.61 15.24 14.41
C GLU A 24 -9.34 13.90 14.46
N GLN A 25 -10.64 13.89 14.19
CA GLN A 25 -11.42 12.66 14.17
C GLN A 25 -10.97 11.72 13.03
N ASN A 26 -10.64 12.27 11.87
CA ASN A 26 -10.15 11.49 10.74
C ASN A 26 -8.77 10.85 11.06
N LEU A 27 -7.86 11.59 11.72
CA LEU A 27 -6.58 11.06 12.20
C LEU A 27 -6.77 9.91 13.17
N ARG A 28 -7.62 10.12 14.19
CA ARG A 28 -7.91 9.12 15.22
C ARG A 28 -8.45 7.83 14.61
N GLN A 29 -9.34 7.91 13.62
CA GLN A 29 -9.96 6.72 13.02
C GLN A 29 -9.12 6.09 11.90
N SER A 30 -8.48 6.89 11.04
CA SER A 30 -7.81 6.42 9.82
C SER A 30 -6.34 6.06 10.05
N ILE A 31 -5.63 6.81 10.90
CA ILE A 31 -4.19 6.64 11.11
C ILE A 31 -3.92 5.88 12.40
N TRP A 32 -4.45 6.39 13.52
CA TRP A 32 -4.21 5.82 14.85
C TRP A 32 -5.12 4.62 15.14
N GLY A 33 -6.23 4.49 14.40
CA GLY A 33 -7.18 3.39 14.51
C GLY A 33 -7.81 3.29 15.90
N GLU A 34 -8.11 4.43 16.51
CA GLU A 34 -8.70 4.53 17.84
C GLU A 34 -10.16 4.10 17.85
N THR A 35 -10.48 3.26 18.82
CA THR A 35 -11.82 2.78 19.13
C THR A 35 -12.02 2.76 20.64
N ALA A 36 -13.24 2.51 21.10
CA ALA A 36 -13.50 2.27 22.53
C ALA A 36 -12.68 1.10 23.12
N ALA A 37 -12.20 0.17 22.28
CA ALA A 37 -11.40 -0.98 22.71
C ALA A 37 -9.88 -0.72 22.70
N GLY A 38 -9.44 0.46 22.27
CA GLY A 38 -8.02 0.83 22.11
C GLY A 38 -7.68 1.29 20.70
N ALA A 39 -6.38 1.51 20.45
CA ALA A 39 -5.82 1.93 19.18
C ALA A 39 -5.23 0.74 18.40
N PHE A 40 -5.72 0.53 17.17
CA PHE A 40 -5.33 -0.59 16.32
C PHE A 40 -4.84 -0.14 14.94
N GLY A 41 -4.42 1.12 14.80
CA GLY A 41 -3.86 1.67 13.56
C GLY A 41 -2.37 1.40 13.40
N ILE A 42 -1.63 2.37 12.87
CA ILE A 42 -0.19 2.22 12.56
C ILE A 42 0.64 1.83 13.79
N GLY A 43 0.30 2.34 14.98
CA GLY A 43 0.99 2.00 16.23
C GLY A 43 0.99 0.50 16.52
N TRP A 44 -0.19 -0.12 16.48
CA TRP A 44 -0.35 -1.55 16.73
C TRP A 44 0.34 -2.41 15.65
N GLN A 45 0.28 -1.98 14.38
CA GLN A 45 0.92 -2.68 13.27
C GLN A 45 2.45 -2.68 13.45
N MET A 46 3.03 -1.52 13.75
CA MET A 46 4.46 -1.39 14.05
C MET A 46 4.85 -2.20 15.29
N ASP A 47 4.04 -2.20 16.36
CA ASP A 47 4.35 -2.99 17.58
C ASP A 47 4.48 -4.48 17.27
N LEU A 48 3.66 -4.99 16.37
CA LEU A 48 3.72 -6.38 15.96
C LEU A 48 4.89 -6.67 15.03
N MET A 49 5.21 -5.76 14.11
CA MET A 49 6.38 -5.87 13.24
C MET A 49 7.68 -5.87 14.07
N ASP A 50 7.81 -4.95 15.03
CA ASP A 50 8.98 -4.82 15.91
C ASP A 50 9.22 -6.08 16.73
N ARG A 51 8.16 -6.68 17.30
CA ARG A 51 8.25 -7.95 18.04
C ARG A 51 8.80 -9.11 17.20
N HIS A 52 8.73 -9.01 15.88
CA HIS A 52 9.22 -10.01 14.94
C HIS A 52 10.48 -9.56 14.18
N GLY A 53 11.07 -8.40 14.52
CA GLY A 53 12.24 -7.85 13.83
C GLY A 53 11.96 -7.48 12.38
N LEU A 54 10.73 -7.08 12.07
CA LEU A 54 10.29 -6.73 10.71
C LEU A 54 10.28 -5.22 10.51
N LYS A 55 10.51 -4.80 9.26
CA LYS A 55 10.39 -3.41 8.82
C LYS A 55 9.10 -3.24 8.01
N GLY A 56 8.33 -2.19 8.30
CA GLY A 56 7.22 -1.72 7.47
C GLY A 56 7.62 -0.55 6.58
N VAL A 57 6.95 -0.43 5.44
CA VAL A 57 7.01 0.73 4.53
C VAL A 57 5.65 1.39 4.52
N PHE A 58 5.57 2.62 5.01
CA PHE A 58 4.33 3.38 5.10
C PHE A 58 4.25 4.34 3.92
N PHE A 59 3.39 4.04 2.95
CA PHE A 59 3.04 4.97 1.89
C PHE A 59 2.06 5.98 2.48
N LEU A 60 2.53 7.19 2.80
CA LEU A 60 1.75 8.23 3.48
C LEU A 60 1.19 9.23 2.46
N ASP A 61 -0.11 9.51 2.52
CA ASP A 61 -0.79 10.50 1.68
C ASP A 61 -0.68 11.92 2.29
N PRO A 62 0.10 12.83 1.69
CA PRO A 62 0.28 14.18 2.21
C PRO A 62 -0.74 15.17 1.65
N LEU A 63 -1.53 14.81 0.62
CA LEU A 63 -2.38 15.76 -0.09
C LEU A 63 -3.47 16.43 0.78
N PRO A 64 -4.01 15.82 1.85
CA PRO A 64 -4.91 16.51 2.78
C PRO A 64 -4.29 17.75 3.44
N ALA A 65 -2.96 17.90 3.43
CA ALA A 65 -2.28 19.10 3.93
C ALA A 65 -2.67 20.37 3.16
N LEU A 66 -3.14 20.26 1.93
CA LEU A 66 -3.66 21.39 1.15
C LEU A 66 -4.95 21.98 1.73
N ILE A 67 -5.67 21.22 2.55
CA ILE A 67 -6.93 21.64 3.18
C ILE A 67 -6.71 21.93 4.66
N HIS A 68 -5.94 21.08 5.32
CA HIS A 68 -5.82 21.05 6.77
C HIS A 68 -4.51 21.68 7.30
N GLY A 69 -3.62 22.09 6.39
CA GLY A 69 -2.24 22.46 6.72
C GLY A 69 -1.35 21.23 6.96
N PRO A 70 -0.02 21.37 6.82
CA PRO A 70 0.91 20.23 6.85
C PRO A 70 1.23 19.71 8.26
N ALA A 71 0.85 20.44 9.31
CA ALA A 71 1.29 20.16 10.69
C ALA A 71 0.93 18.76 11.19
N PHE A 72 -0.13 18.13 10.67
CA PHE A 72 -0.51 16.77 11.09
C PHE A 72 0.42 15.68 10.56
N LEU A 73 1.21 15.95 9.51
CA LEU A 73 2.12 14.97 8.92
C LEU A 73 3.28 14.65 9.87
N GLN A 74 3.82 15.67 10.53
CA GLN A 74 5.00 15.56 11.40
C GLN A 74 4.85 14.47 12.50
N PRO A 75 3.78 14.43 13.31
CA PRO A 75 3.64 13.37 14.32
C PRO A 75 3.51 11.96 13.73
N ILE A 76 2.91 11.82 12.53
CA ILE A 76 2.78 10.53 11.84
C ILE A 76 4.16 10.06 11.37
N VAL A 77 4.88 10.93 10.65
CA VAL A 77 6.23 10.67 10.16
C VAL A 77 7.19 10.35 11.31
N ALA A 78 7.17 11.15 12.38
CA ALA A 78 8.00 10.92 13.55
C ALA A 78 7.72 9.57 14.22
N ALA A 79 6.44 9.17 14.34
CA ALA A 79 6.08 7.88 14.90
C ALA A 79 6.61 6.69 14.09
N ILE A 80 6.64 6.81 12.75
CA ILE A 80 7.11 5.76 11.84
C ILE A 80 8.65 5.71 11.84
N VAL A 81 9.29 6.86 11.59
CA VAL A 81 10.74 6.94 11.38
C VAL A 81 11.53 6.65 12.66
N SER A 82 11.05 7.11 13.83
CA SER A 82 11.73 6.87 15.12
C SER A 82 11.84 5.39 15.50
N ARG A 83 11.06 4.52 14.86
CA ARG A 83 11.05 3.07 15.05
C ARG A 83 11.84 2.31 13.98
N GLY A 84 12.47 3.01 13.04
CA GLY A 84 13.26 2.42 11.96
C GLY A 84 12.43 1.86 10.80
N HIS A 85 11.14 2.23 10.71
CA HIS A 85 10.31 1.98 9.55
C HIS A 85 10.46 3.08 8.50
N GLU A 86 10.00 2.81 7.28
CA GLU A 86 10.18 3.68 6.13
C GLU A 86 8.91 4.48 5.83
N VAL A 87 9.05 5.74 5.43
CA VAL A 87 7.97 6.57 4.88
C VAL A 87 8.22 6.77 3.39
N GLN A 88 7.20 6.55 2.57
CA GLN A 88 7.22 6.73 1.12
C GLN A 88 5.97 7.47 0.65
N LEU A 89 5.95 7.93 -0.60
CA LEU A 89 4.86 8.79 -1.09
C LEU A 89 3.64 7.97 -1.51
N HIS A 90 2.50 8.24 -0.88
CA HIS A 90 1.18 7.90 -1.39
C HIS A 90 0.49 9.18 -1.85
N LEU A 91 -0.44 9.12 -2.80
CA LEU A 91 -1.17 10.32 -3.19
C LEU A 91 -2.57 9.96 -3.71
N HIS A 92 -3.58 10.54 -3.06
CA HIS A 92 -4.98 10.48 -3.51
C HIS A 92 -5.41 11.83 -4.09
N SER A 93 -5.44 11.97 -5.42
CA SER A 93 -5.74 13.25 -6.08
C SER A 93 -7.18 13.72 -5.91
N GLU A 94 -8.09 12.85 -5.45
CA GLU A 94 -9.47 13.19 -5.15
C GLU A 94 -9.60 14.30 -4.08
N TRP A 95 -8.58 14.49 -3.23
CA TRP A 95 -8.55 15.59 -2.26
C TRP A 95 -8.60 16.97 -2.92
N LEU A 96 -8.15 17.11 -4.18
CA LEU A 96 -8.19 18.37 -4.91
C LEU A 96 -9.61 18.90 -5.12
N ALA A 97 -10.64 18.06 -4.98
CA ALA A 97 -12.03 18.50 -5.02
C ALA A 97 -12.42 19.47 -3.89
N TRP A 98 -11.64 19.51 -2.80
CA TRP A 98 -11.87 20.37 -1.64
C TRP A 98 -10.78 21.43 -1.42
N VAL A 99 -9.82 21.53 -2.34
CA VAL A 99 -8.73 22.52 -2.25
C VAL A 99 -9.17 23.82 -2.91
N GLU A 100 -9.16 24.92 -2.17
CA GLU A 100 -9.49 26.25 -2.70
C GLU A 100 -8.38 26.76 -3.64
N ASP A 101 -7.15 26.80 -3.14
CA ASP A 101 -5.96 27.24 -3.91
C ASP A 101 -5.23 26.03 -4.51
N SER A 102 -5.82 25.47 -5.57
CA SER A 102 -5.29 24.27 -6.22
C SER A 102 -3.95 24.54 -6.93
N PRO A 103 -2.92 23.69 -6.73
CA PRO A 103 -1.62 23.81 -7.41
C PRO A 103 -1.68 23.47 -8.91
N VAL A 104 -2.83 23.01 -9.40
CA VAL A 104 -3.06 22.60 -10.79
C VAL A 104 -4.28 23.32 -11.38
N GLU A 105 -4.40 24.61 -11.07
CA GLU A 105 -5.39 25.53 -11.66
C GLU A 105 -6.84 25.02 -11.56
N GLY A 106 -7.19 24.41 -10.42
CA GLY A 106 -8.55 23.92 -10.15
C GLY A 106 -8.91 22.60 -10.83
N ARG A 107 -7.99 21.97 -11.57
CA ARG A 107 -8.21 20.63 -12.14
C ARG A 107 -8.44 19.59 -11.05
N GLN A 108 -9.37 18.68 -11.30
CA GLN A 108 -9.77 17.60 -10.40
C GLN A 108 -9.68 16.26 -11.15
N GLY A 109 -9.45 15.19 -10.41
CA GLY A 109 -9.32 13.84 -10.95
C GLY A 109 -9.29 12.82 -9.83
N ARG A 110 -9.87 11.64 -10.09
CA ARG A 110 -9.94 10.58 -9.07
C ARG A 110 -8.58 9.95 -8.85
N ASN A 111 -7.77 9.91 -9.89
CA ASN A 111 -6.49 9.23 -9.96
C ASN A 111 -5.40 10.18 -10.45
N ILE A 112 -4.16 10.01 -10.00
CA ILE A 112 -3.03 10.82 -10.49
C ILE A 112 -2.85 10.68 -12.00
N GLY A 113 -3.15 9.50 -12.55
CA GLY A 113 -3.13 9.24 -13.99
C GLY A 113 -4.20 9.98 -14.81
N ASP A 114 -5.15 10.67 -14.18
CA ASP A 114 -6.14 11.50 -14.87
C ASP A 114 -5.56 12.89 -15.27
N PHE A 115 -4.41 13.26 -14.71
CA PHE A 115 -3.79 14.58 -14.89
C PHE A 115 -2.75 14.58 -16.01
N SER A 116 -2.47 15.77 -16.56
CA SER A 116 -1.37 15.96 -17.51
C SER A 116 -0.02 15.66 -16.87
N LEU A 117 0.99 15.28 -17.65
CA LEU A 117 2.35 15.05 -17.15
C LEU A 117 2.87 16.22 -16.30
N ALA A 118 2.63 17.46 -16.73
CA ALA A 118 3.07 18.66 -16.00
C ALA A 118 2.38 18.78 -14.63
N ASP A 119 1.07 18.54 -14.58
CA ASP A 119 0.31 18.54 -13.32
C ASP A 119 0.75 17.40 -12.40
N GLN A 120 1.03 16.22 -12.94
CA GLN A 120 1.53 15.09 -12.18
C GLN A 120 2.90 15.42 -11.56
N ILE A 121 3.82 16.04 -12.30
CA ILE A 121 5.11 16.52 -11.77
C ILE A 121 4.88 17.48 -10.60
N THR A 122 3.97 18.45 -10.75
CA THR A 122 3.64 19.42 -9.69
C THR A 122 3.09 18.73 -8.45
N LEU A 123 2.07 17.88 -8.59
CA LEU A 123 1.40 17.23 -7.47
C LEU A 123 2.31 16.24 -6.74
N LEU A 124 3.06 15.43 -7.48
CA LEU A 124 3.98 14.45 -6.90
C LEU A 124 5.19 15.14 -6.24
N GLY A 125 5.70 16.20 -6.86
CA GLY A 125 6.77 17.03 -6.29
C GLY A 125 6.34 17.70 -4.98
N LEU A 126 5.15 18.30 -4.97
CA LEU A 126 4.55 18.87 -3.76
C LEU A 126 4.39 17.81 -2.66
N GLY A 127 3.83 16.65 -2.98
CA GLY A 127 3.62 15.57 -2.02
C GLY A 127 4.93 15.08 -1.41
N ARG A 128 5.96 14.88 -2.24
CA ARG A 128 7.32 14.56 -1.78
C ARG A 128 7.82 15.62 -0.80
N ASP A 129 7.76 16.89 -1.19
CA ASP A 129 8.31 17.99 -0.40
C ASP A 129 7.60 18.13 0.95
N LEU A 130 6.27 17.95 0.99
CA LEU A 130 5.48 17.94 2.22
C LEU A 130 5.94 16.86 3.20
N LEU A 131 6.22 15.65 2.71
CA LEU A 131 6.69 14.54 3.57
C LEU A 131 8.11 14.79 4.07
N GLU A 132 9.02 15.23 3.21
CA GLU A 132 10.41 15.54 3.60
C GLU A 132 10.47 16.70 4.61
N GLN A 133 9.66 17.75 4.41
CA GLN A 133 9.51 18.85 5.37
C GLN A 133 8.90 18.41 6.70
N ALA A 134 8.02 17.40 6.69
CA ALA A 134 7.49 16.78 7.91
C ALA A 134 8.52 15.89 8.64
N GLY A 135 9.73 15.73 8.11
CA GLY A 135 10.84 14.99 8.71
C GLY A 135 11.05 13.59 8.14
N ALA A 136 10.42 13.25 7.01
CA ALA A 136 10.67 11.96 6.37
C ALA A 136 12.09 11.97 5.78
N PRO A 137 12.83 10.85 5.83
CA PRO A 137 14.01 10.67 5.00
C PRO A 137 13.65 10.82 3.52
N ARG A 138 14.67 11.00 2.67
CA ARG A 138 14.49 11.19 1.22
C ARG A 138 13.51 10.17 0.64
N ILE A 139 12.43 10.67 0.03
CA ILE A 139 11.43 9.81 -0.59
C ILE A 139 12.04 9.20 -1.86
N SER A 140 11.88 7.88 -2.01
CA SER A 140 12.46 7.13 -3.12
C SER A 140 11.47 6.21 -3.83
N ALA A 141 10.29 6.00 -3.26
CA ALA A 141 9.25 5.15 -3.80
C ALA A 141 7.89 5.83 -3.77
N PHE A 142 7.03 5.42 -4.69
CA PHE A 142 5.66 5.91 -4.82
C PHE A 142 4.66 4.76 -4.96
N ARG A 143 3.45 4.99 -4.45
CA ARG A 143 2.26 4.22 -4.80
C ARG A 143 1.10 5.16 -5.05
N ALA A 144 0.44 5.03 -6.19
CA ALA A 144 -0.76 5.80 -6.51
C ALA A 144 -1.95 5.37 -5.65
N GLY A 145 -2.70 6.36 -5.18
CA GLY A 145 -4.03 6.13 -4.64
C GLY A 145 -4.92 5.42 -5.65
N ASN A 146 -5.76 4.50 -5.17
CA ASN A 146 -6.59 3.61 -5.99
C ASN A 146 -5.81 2.75 -7.02
N PHE A 147 -4.47 2.68 -6.93
CA PHE A 147 -3.59 2.18 -8.00
C PHE A 147 -3.76 2.91 -9.35
N GLY A 148 -4.31 4.13 -9.33
CA GLY A 148 -4.67 4.91 -10.52
C GLY A 148 -3.48 5.69 -11.11
N ALA A 149 -2.43 4.99 -11.54
CA ALA A 149 -1.28 5.58 -12.22
C ALA A 149 -1.33 5.31 -13.73
N ASN A 150 -0.57 6.09 -14.51
CA ASN A 150 -0.34 5.85 -15.93
C ASN A 150 1.14 5.96 -16.30
N ASP A 151 1.49 5.77 -17.57
CA ASP A 151 2.89 5.89 -18.03
C ASP A 151 3.49 7.30 -17.77
N ASP A 152 2.67 8.34 -17.81
CA ASP A 152 3.11 9.70 -17.47
C ASP A 152 3.39 9.85 -15.97
N THR A 153 2.72 9.08 -15.11
CA THR A 153 3.07 9.01 -13.69
C THR A 153 4.49 8.51 -13.50
N LEU A 154 4.89 7.46 -14.22
CA LEU A 154 6.27 6.96 -14.15
C LEU A 154 7.29 8.00 -14.64
N ARG A 155 6.97 8.74 -15.73
CA ARG A 155 7.81 9.84 -16.22
C ARG A 155 7.90 10.98 -15.21
N ALA A 156 6.79 11.36 -14.59
CA ALA A 156 6.73 12.41 -13.59
C ALA A 156 7.58 12.07 -12.36
N LEU A 157 7.47 10.84 -11.86
CA LEU A 157 8.29 10.33 -10.74
C LEU A 157 9.78 10.40 -11.05
N ALA A 158 10.18 9.95 -12.25
CA ALA A 158 11.55 10.04 -12.71
C ALA A 158 12.04 11.49 -12.79
N ALA A 159 11.20 12.41 -13.30
CA ALA A 159 11.52 13.83 -13.41
C ALA A 159 11.75 14.51 -12.04
N ILE A 160 11.06 14.04 -10.98
CA ILE A 160 11.25 14.54 -9.61
C ILE A 160 12.25 13.69 -8.79
N GLY A 161 12.96 12.76 -9.42
CA GLY A 161 14.04 11.99 -8.80
C GLY A 161 13.59 10.88 -7.83
N ILE A 162 12.33 10.45 -7.89
CA ILE A 162 11.87 9.20 -7.26
C ILE A 162 12.35 8.03 -8.13
N GLY A 163 12.79 6.94 -7.51
CA GLY A 163 13.43 5.81 -8.20
C GLY A 163 12.55 4.57 -8.38
N TRP A 164 11.51 4.44 -7.55
CA TRP A 164 10.63 3.28 -7.50
C TRP A 164 9.17 3.69 -7.62
N ASP A 165 8.42 2.91 -8.39
CA ASP A 165 6.96 2.85 -8.35
C ASP A 165 6.54 1.45 -7.89
N SER A 166 5.46 1.39 -7.11
CA SER A 166 4.77 0.16 -6.73
C SER A 166 3.26 0.33 -6.86
N SER A 167 2.85 0.95 -7.97
CA SER A 167 1.46 1.23 -8.31
C SER A 167 0.83 0.14 -9.17
N VAL A 168 1.61 -0.74 -9.80
CA VAL A 168 1.00 -1.81 -10.58
C VAL A 168 0.53 -2.94 -9.68
N ASN A 169 -0.79 -3.04 -9.60
CA ASN A 169 -1.48 -4.21 -9.09
C ASN A 169 -2.13 -4.94 -10.28
N PRO A 170 -1.71 -6.18 -10.62
CA PRO A 170 -2.27 -6.89 -11.77
C PRO A 170 -3.79 -7.10 -11.74
N ALA A 171 -4.44 -6.99 -10.57
CA ALA A 171 -5.90 -7.02 -10.47
C ALA A 171 -6.59 -5.74 -11.01
N TYR A 172 -5.85 -4.63 -11.13
CA TYR A 172 -6.34 -3.31 -11.51
C TYR A 172 -5.79 -2.80 -12.85
N LEU A 173 -4.89 -3.57 -13.50
CA LEU A 173 -4.41 -3.25 -14.85
C LEU A 173 -5.58 -3.20 -15.84
N GLY A 174 -5.69 -2.10 -16.58
CA GLY A 174 -6.83 -1.84 -17.47
C GLY A 174 -8.16 -1.55 -16.74
N GLN A 175 -8.15 -1.45 -15.41
CA GLN A 175 -9.29 -1.11 -14.56
C GLN A 175 -8.97 0.10 -13.66
N GLY A 176 -8.48 1.18 -14.27
CA GLY A 176 -8.07 2.41 -13.59
C GLY A 176 -6.57 2.62 -13.54
N CYS A 177 -5.77 1.54 -13.57
CA CYS A 177 -4.33 1.63 -13.81
C CYS A 177 -4.04 1.61 -15.32
N GLY A 178 -3.48 2.70 -15.82
CA GLY A 178 -3.09 2.93 -17.21
C GLY A 178 -1.59 2.82 -17.47
N ILE A 179 -0.82 2.21 -16.56
CA ILE A 179 0.60 1.89 -16.80
C ILE A 179 0.65 0.75 -17.83
N SER A 180 1.44 0.93 -18.88
CA SER A 180 1.64 -0.07 -19.93
C SER A 180 2.56 -1.18 -19.42
N MET A 181 1.99 -2.24 -18.85
CA MET A 181 2.76 -3.38 -18.35
C MET A 181 2.04 -4.72 -18.51
N ASP A 182 2.83 -5.79 -18.65
CA ASP A 182 2.34 -7.16 -18.63
C ASP A 182 1.82 -7.54 -17.22
N ALA A 183 0.56 -8.00 -17.13
CA ALA A 183 -0.01 -8.53 -15.90
C ALA A 183 0.74 -9.77 -15.36
N GLY A 184 1.52 -10.43 -16.23
CA GLY A 184 2.44 -11.50 -15.90
C GLY A 184 3.67 -11.05 -15.10
N GLN A 185 4.05 -9.78 -15.13
CA GLN A 185 5.26 -9.25 -14.49
C GLN A 185 5.28 -9.52 -12.97
N ILE A 186 6.41 -9.99 -12.45
CA ILE A 186 6.60 -10.36 -11.02
C ILE A 186 7.77 -9.60 -10.40
N GLY A 187 8.93 -9.63 -11.08
CA GLY A 187 10.15 -8.97 -10.61
C GLY A 187 10.16 -7.48 -10.92
N ALA A 188 11.21 -6.80 -10.48
CA ALA A 188 11.43 -5.40 -10.82
C ALA A 188 11.61 -5.24 -12.34
N VAL A 189 11.08 -4.18 -12.93
CA VAL A 189 11.22 -3.90 -14.37
C VAL A 189 11.46 -2.42 -14.62
N ARG A 190 12.23 -2.11 -15.66
CA ARG A 190 12.41 -0.72 -16.12
C ARG A 190 11.21 -0.31 -16.96
N ALA A 191 10.49 0.71 -16.54
CA ALA A 191 9.37 1.28 -17.27
C ALA A 191 9.46 2.80 -17.26
N GLN A 192 9.45 3.43 -18.45
CA GLN A 192 9.47 4.89 -18.62
C GLN A 192 10.59 5.62 -17.84
N GLY A 193 11.77 4.98 -17.69
CA GLY A 193 12.89 5.57 -16.95
C GLY A 193 12.85 5.35 -15.43
N LEU A 194 11.84 4.67 -14.89
CA LEU A 194 11.68 4.34 -13.47
C LEU A 194 11.76 2.82 -13.21
N VAL A 195 12.08 2.40 -11.96
CA VAL A 195 11.85 1.00 -11.58
C VAL A 195 10.39 0.85 -11.21
N GLU A 196 9.68 -0.06 -11.85
CA GLU A 196 8.39 -0.54 -11.36
C GLU A 196 8.63 -1.86 -10.61
N LEU A 197 8.02 -1.99 -9.43
CA LEU A 197 7.96 -3.22 -8.65
C LEU A 197 6.51 -3.55 -8.28
N PRO A 198 5.89 -4.56 -8.92
CA PRO A 198 4.45 -4.74 -8.86
C PRO A 198 4.03 -5.36 -7.53
N VAL A 199 2.77 -5.11 -7.15
CA VAL A 199 2.14 -5.78 -6.02
C VAL A 199 2.18 -7.29 -6.27
N SER A 200 2.76 -8.02 -5.31
CA SER A 200 2.88 -9.46 -5.40
C SER A 200 1.53 -10.15 -5.20
N GLY A 201 1.45 -11.44 -5.51
CA GLY A 201 0.21 -12.18 -5.35
C GLY A 201 0.31 -13.62 -5.82
N ILE A 202 -0.84 -14.29 -5.84
CA ILE A 202 -0.96 -15.68 -6.28
C ILE A 202 -1.98 -15.82 -7.40
N ALA A 203 -1.96 -16.95 -8.09
CA ALA A 203 -3.09 -17.34 -8.95
C ALA A 203 -4.19 -17.95 -8.08
N ASP A 204 -5.39 -17.36 -8.07
CA ASP A 204 -6.54 -17.85 -7.28
C ASP A 204 -7.30 -18.96 -8.02
N ARG A 205 -7.65 -18.67 -9.27
CA ARG A 205 -8.24 -19.59 -10.25
C ARG A 205 -7.53 -19.38 -11.59
N PRO A 206 -7.60 -20.33 -12.54
CA PRO A 206 -6.98 -20.14 -13.86
C PRO A 206 -7.35 -18.78 -14.45
N GLY A 207 -6.34 -17.98 -14.82
CA GLY A 207 -6.51 -16.63 -15.35
C GLY A 207 -6.85 -15.52 -14.34
N HIS A 208 -6.89 -15.79 -13.03
CA HIS A 208 -7.27 -14.80 -12.04
C HIS A 208 -6.17 -14.56 -11.00
N PHE A 209 -5.69 -13.33 -10.95
CA PHE A 209 -4.73 -12.86 -9.97
C PHE A 209 -5.39 -12.49 -8.63
N ARG A 210 -4.72 -12.77 -7.52
CA ARG A 210 -5.12 -12.33 -6.18
C ARG A 210 -3.95 -11.56 -5.57
N PRO A 211 -4.11 -10.26 -5.30
CA PRO A 211 -3.03 -9.46 -4.72
C PRO A 211 -2.72 -9.96 -3.31
N ALA A 212 -1.45 -9.81 -2.92
CA ALA A 212 -0.93 -10.01 -1.57
C ALA A 212 -1.42 -8.91 -0.62
N GLN A 213 -2.74 -8.79 -0.49
CA GLN A 213 -3.39 -7.88 0.43
C GLN A 213 -3.96 -8.65 1.62
N ILE A 214 -3.75 -8.13 2.83
CA ILE A 214 -4.16 -8.79 4.09
C ILE A 214 -5.67 -9.09 4.13
N CYS A 215 -6.49 -8.19 3.59
CA CYS A 215 -7.93 -8.39 3.48
C CYS A 215 -8.33 -9.39 2.37
N ALA A 216 -7.54 -9.48 1.30
CA ALA A 216 -7.83 -10.31 0.13
C ALA A 216 -7.39 -11.77 0.29
N MET A 217 -6.28 -12.03 0.99
CA MET A 217 -5.71 -13.37 1.17
C MET A 217 -5.96 -13.94 2.57
N SER A 218 -6.11 -15.26 2.64
CA SER A 218 -5.99 -15.99 3.90
C SER A 218 -4.52 -16.06 4.34
N ALA A 219 -4.28 -16.30 5.64
CA ALA A 219 -2.92 -16.51 6.16
C ALA A 219 -2.21 -17.70 5.49
N ALA A 220 -2.96 -18.73 5.05
CA ALA A 220 -2.40 -19.89 4.37
C ALA A 220 -1.94 -19.57 2.94
N GLU A 221 -2.72 -18.77 2.20
CA GLU A 221 -2.35 -18.29 0.87
C GLU A 221 -1.16 -17.32 0.96
N MET A 222 -1.16 -16.41 1.94
CA MET A 222 -0.08 -15.45 2.13
C MET A 222 1.25 -16.18 2.37
N ARG A 223 1.23 -17.16 3.29
CA ARG A 223 2.38 -18.04 3.55
C ARG A 223 2.84 -18.82 2.32
N ALA A 224 1.91 -19.29 1.50
CA ALA A 224 2.27 -20.00 0.27
C ALA A 224 2.97 -19.07 -0.72
N GLY A 225 2.44 -17.86 -0.93
CA GLY A 225 3.04 -16.84 -1.80
C GLY A 225 4.46 -16.49 -1.38
N MET A 226 4.63 -16.17 -0.10
CA MET A 226 5.92 -15.84 0.50
C MET A 226 6.97 -16.95 0.33
N ARG A 227 6.61 -18.19 0.67
CA ARG A 227 7.53 -19.34 0.54
C ARG A 227 7.91 -19.63 -0.91
N HIS A 228 6.96 -19.51 -1.83
CA HIS A 228 7.20 -19.70 -3.25
C HIS A 228 8.15 -18.63 -3.81
N ALA A 229 7.90 -17.36 -3.46
CA ALA A 229 8.77 -16.25 -3.86
C ALA A 229 10.20 -16.40 -3.31
N ALA A 230 10.35 -16.94 -2.10
CA ALA A 230 11.65 -17.30 -1.53
C ALA A 230 12.34 -18.43 -2.30
N GLN A 231 11.60 -19.49 -2.62
CA GLN A 231 12.10 -20.68 -3.31
C GLN A 231 12.55 -20.38 -4.74
N GLU A 232 11.80 -19.54 -5.47
CA GLU A 232 12.16 -19.11 -6.82
C GLU A 232 13.11 -17.91 -6.86
N GLY A 233 13.45 -17.34 -5.70
CA GLY A 233 14.37 -16.21 -5.60
C GLY A 233 13.86 -14.95 -6.29
N HIS A 234 12.57 -14.61 -6.12
CA HIS A 234 12.00 -13.34 -6.62
C HIS A 234 12.78 -12.14 -6.08
N ASP A 235 12.75 -11.00 -6.77
CA ASP A 235 13.40 -9.77 -6.30
C ASP A 235 12.82 -9.32 -4.96
N ALA A 236 11.49 -9.24 -4.91
CA ALA A 236 10.74 -8.91 -3.72
C ALA A 236 9.38 -9.60 -3.70
N PHE A 237 8.79 -9.69 -2.50
CA PHE A 237 7.40 -10.01 -2.29
C PHE A 237 6.73 -8.81 -1.60
N VAL A 238 5.91 -8.07 -2.36
CA VAL A 238 5.25 -6.83 -1.94
C VAL A 238 3.86 -7.12 -1.42
N ILE A 239 3.65 -6.85 -0.13
CA ILE A 239 2.38 -7.06 0.58
C ILE A 239 1.73 -5.71 0.82
N VAL A 240 0.41 -5.62 0.62
CA VAL A 240 -0.37 -4.39 0.83
C VAL A 240 -1.33 -4.55 2.00
N THR A 241 -1.44 -3.50 2.82
CA THR A 241 -2.50 -3.31 3.81
C THR A 241 -2.72 -1.81 3.99
N HIS A 242 -3.72 -1.40 4.77
CA HIS A 242 -3.93 0.01 5.10
C HIS A 242 -3.84 0.24 6.60
N SER A 243 -3.54 1.48 6.99
CA SER A 243 -3.44 1.90 8.40
C SER A 243 -4.68 1.55 9.23
N PHE A 244 -5.87 1.54 8.62
CA PHE A 244 -7.16 1.27 9.27
C PHE A 244 -7.72 -0.15 9.05
N GLU A 245 -7.06 -1.03 8.29
CA GLU A 245 -7.61 -2.36 7.93
C GLU A 245 -7.80 -3.31 9.14
N MET A 246 -7.15 -3.02 10.27
CA MET A 246 -7.34 -3.79 11.51
C MET A 246 -8.70 -3.52 12.17
N LEU A 247 -9.47 -2.57 11.67
CA LEU A 247 -10.79 -2.21 12.17
C LEU A 247 -11.91 -2.78 11.28
N SER A 248 -13.14 -2.74 11.78
CA SER A 248 -14.34 -2.91 10.96
C SER A 248 -14.46 -1.79 9.93
N ARG A 249 -15.29 -1.99 8.89
CA ARG A 249 -15.47 -1.02 7.81
C ARG A 249 -15.95 0.37 8.27
N ASP A 250 -16.75 0.40 9.34
CA ASP A 250 -17.20 1.63 10.02
C ASP A 250 -16.14 2.24 10.95
N ARG A 251 -15.00 1.56 11.14
CA ARG A 251 -13.87 1.92 12.01
C ARG A 251 -14.22 2.04 13.50
N MET A 252 -15.32 1.40 13.92
CA MET A 252 -15.79 1.51 15.31
C MET A 252 -15.26 0.40 16.23
N ARG A 253 -14.74 -0.71 15.69
CA ARG A 253 -14.29 -1.86 16.48
C ARG A 253 -13.16 -2.64 15.80
N PRO A 254 -12.31 -3.35 16.56
CA PRO A 254 -11.25 -4.17 15.99
C PRO A 254 -11.80 -5.38 15.21
N ASN A 255 -11.29 -5.57 14.00
CA ASN A 255 -11.53 -6.74 13.17
C ASN A 255 -10.52 -7.85 13.50
N ARG A 256 -10.87 -8.69 14.48
CA ARG A 256 -9.99 -9.78 14.96
C ARG A 256 -9.66 -10.82 13.89
N THR A 257 -10.40 -10.89 12.78
CA THR A 257 -10.02 -11.78 11.67
C THR A 257 -8.82 -11.20 10.92
N VAL A 258 -8.88 -9.92 10.59
CA VAL A 258 -7.78 -9.23 9.89
C VAL A 258 -6.54 -9.12 10.78
N MET A 259 -6.71 -8.76 12.06
CA MET A 259 -5.60 -8.75 13.02
C MET A 259 -4.89 -10.11 13.12
N ARG A 260 -5.64 -11.22 13.19
CA ARG A 260 -5.05 -12.57 13.18
C ARG A 260 -4.29 -12.87 11.88
N ARG A 261 -4.74 -12.36 10.74
CA ARG A 261 -4.00 -12.51 9.47
C ARG A 261 -2.69 -11.74 9.51
N PHE A 262 -2.69 -10.51 10.04
CA PHE A 262 -1.48 -9.71 10.20
C PHE A 262 -0.48 -10.33 11.20
N GLU A 263 -0.96 -10.89 12.32
CA GLU A 263 -0.14 -11.68 13.25
C GLU A 263 0.51 -12.88 12.57
N GLN A 264 -0.26 -13.64 11.77
CA GLN A 264 0.26 -14.80 11.05
C GLN A 264 1.21 -14.41 9.92
N LEU A 265 1.00 -13.26 9.27
CA LEU A 265 1.95 -12.69 8.34
C LEU A 265 3.29 -12.46 9.05
N CYS A 266 3.31 -11.74 10.17
CA CYS A 266 4.55 -11.40 10.87
C CYS A 266 5.31 -12.67 11.33
N ARG A 267 4.58 -13.65 11.89
CA ARG A 267 5.17 -14.95 12.25
C ARG A 267 5.73 -15.70 11.05
N THR A 268 5.02 -15.68 9.92
CA THR A 268 5.47 -16.35 8.70
C THR A 268 6.70 -15.67 8.12
N ALA A 269 6.73 -14.34 8.11
CA ALA A 269 7.87 -13.55 7.64
C ALA A 269 9.14 -13.89 8.42
N ALA A 270 9.06 -13.89 9.75
CA ALA A 270 10.18 -14.22 10.62
C ALA A 270 10.66 -15.68 10.47
N ALA A 271 9.78 -16.60 10.07
CA ALA A 271 10.07 -18.03 10.01
C ALA A 271 10.33 -18.56 8.59
N THR A 272 10.33 -17.73 7.55
CA THR A 272 10.53 -18.18 6.15
C THR A 272 11.98 -18.02 5.73
N PRO A 273 12.74 -19.12 5.56
CA PRO A 273 14.12 -19.05 5.07
C PRO A 273 14.18 -18.43 3.68
N GLY A 274 15.23 -17.65 3.41
CA GLY A 274 15.42 -17.02 2.11
C GLY A 274 14.64 -15.72 1.90
N MET A 275 13.78 -15.31 2.86
CA MET A 275 13.19 -13.98 2.90
C MET A 275 13.95 -13.05 3.86
N ARG A 276 14.08 -11.79 3.45
CA ARG A 276 14.68 -10.73 4.26
C ARG A 276 13.73 -9.53 4.34
N PRO A 277 13.33 -9.09 5.54
CA PRO A 277 12.60 -7.82 5.69
C PRO A 277 13.40 -6.66 5.10
N ALA A 278 12.75 -5.80 4.33
CA ALA A 278 13.37 -4.69 3.63
C ALA A 278 12.37 -3.54 3.45
N GLY A 279 12.88 -2.35 3.19
CA GLY A 279 12.17 -1.22 2.59
C GLY A 279 12.76 -0.88 1.21
N PHE A 280 12.24 0.15 0.53
CA PHE A 280 12.75 0.53 -0.79
C PHE A 280 14.16 1.14 -0.72
N HIS A 281 14.54 1.72 0.42
CA HIS A 281 15.91 2.18 0.64
C HIS A 281 16.92 1.02 0.74
N ASP A 282 16.45 -0.20 1.04
CA ASP A 282 17.28 -1.40 1.12
C ASP A 282 17.41 -2.14 -0.23
N LEU A 283 16.77 -1.64 -1.29
CA LEU A 283 16.74 -2.24 -2.63
C LEU A 283 17.62 -1.45 -3.61
N SER A 284 18.26 -2.17 -4.53
CA SER A 284 19.02 -1.56 -5.62
C SER A 284 18.16 -1.46 -6.88
N PRO A 285 18.06 -0.28 -7.53
CA PRO A 285 17.38 -0.13 -8.81
C PRO A 285 17.92 -1.05 -9.91
N ALA A 286 19.17 -1.52 -9.79
CA ALA A 286 19.78 -2.47 -10.70
C ALA A 286 19.07 -3.85 -10.74
N LEU A 287 18.15 -4.12 -9.81
CA LEU A 287 17.27 -5.30 -9.88
C LEU A 287 16.48 -5.32 -11.21
N ALA A 288 16.09 -4.16 -11.72
CA ALA A 288 15.36 -4.03 -12.98
C ALA A 288 16.20 -4.35 -14.22
N ASP A 289 17.52 -4.31 -14.09
CA ASP A 289 18.47 -4.53 -15.18
C ASP A 289 19.03 -5.97 -15.17
N ALA A 290 18.61 -6.78 -14.19
CA ALA A 290 19.00 -8.17 -14.10
C ALA A 290 18.46 -8.97 -15.29
N PRO A 291 19.15 -10.06 -15.72
CA PRO A 291 18.66 -10.92 -16.79
C PRO A 291 17.24 -11.41 -16.52
N ALA A 292 16.41 -11.43 -17.57
CA ALA A 292 15.03 -11.90 -17.46
C ALA A 292 15.00 -13.32 -16.89
N ARG A 293 14.16 -13.52 -15.86
CA ARG A 293 13.94 -14.81 -15.21
C ARG A 293 12.50 -15.24 -15.41
N ALA A 294 12.30 -16.52 -15.70
CA ALA A 294 10.98 -17.12 -15.75
C ALA A 294 10.47 -17.37 -14.31
N LEU A 295 10.01 -16.30 -13.66
CA LEU A 295 9.38 -16.36 -12.34
C LEU A 295 7.93 -16.82 -12.48
N THR A 296 7.42 -17.54 -11.50
CA THR A 296 6.02 -17.97 -11.47
C THR A 296 5.33 -17.53 -10.19
N ARG A 297 4.00 -17.57 -10.20
CA ARG A 297 3.17 -17.39 -9.01
C ARG A 297 2.74 -18.76 -8.51
N VAL A 298 2.45 -18.83 -7.21
CA VAL A 298 1.82 -20.02 -6.62
C VAL A 298 0.58 -20.40 -7.44
N PRO A 299 0.45 -21.66 -7.89
CA PRO A 299 -0.68 -22.09 -8.68
C PRO A 299 -1.98 -22.16 -7.84
N PRO A 300 -3.14 -22.13 -8.51
CA PRO A 300 -4.44 -22.28 -7.86
C PRO A 300 -4.52 -23.53 -6.99
N ASN A 301 -5.18 -23.42 -5.84
CA ASN A 301 -5.44 -24.57 -4.96
C ASN A 301 -6.86 -24.48 -4.39
N ARG A 302 -7.73 -25.40 -4.86
CA ARG A 302 -9.17 -25.41 -4.53
C ARG A 302 -9.45 -25.47 -3.03
N LEU A 303 -8.62 -26.20 -2.27
CA LEU A 303 -8.78 -26.32 -0.82
C LEU A 303 -8.48 -24.98 -0.12
N ARG A 304 -7.38 -24.32 -0.47
CA ARG A 304 -7.05 -22.98 0.08
C ARG A 304 -8.12 -21.95 -0.26
N THR A 305 -8.55 -21.92 -1.52
CA THR A 305 -9.61 -21.02 -2.00
C THR A 305 -10.92 -21.26 -1.26
N GLY A 306 -11.36 -22.52 -1.11
CA GLY A 306 -12.59 -22.86 -0.38
C GLY A 306 -12.55 -22.46 1.11
N LEU A 307 -11.42 -22.73 1.79
CA LEU A 307 -11.23 -22.33 3.18
C LEU A 307 -11.27 -20.81 3.35
N ARG A 308 -10.64 -20.05 2.44
CA ARG A 308 -10.71 -18.58 2.46
C ARG A 308 -12.14 -18.09 2.29
N VAL A 309 -12.89 -18.62 1.32
CA VAL A 309 -14.29 -18.20 1.06
C VAL A 309 -15.14 -18.41 2.32
N ALA A 310 -15.01 -19.54 3.01
CA ALA A 310 -15.71 -19.79 4.27
C ALA A 310 -15.31 -18.79 5.36
N GLN A 311 -14.01 -18.49 5.49
CA GLN A 311 -13.52 -17.50 6.46
C GLN A 311 -14.03 -16.08 6.17
N GLN A 312 -14.08 -15.68 4.90
CA GLN A 312 -14.59 -14.37 4.47
C GLN A 312 -16.09 -14.27 4.74
N ALA A 313 -16.87 -15.30 4.40
CA ALA A 313 -18.30 -15.33 4.71
C ALA A 313 -18.58 -15.19 6.21
N TRP A 314 -17.83 -15.90 7.06
CA TRP A 314 -17.94 -15.77 8.51
C TRP A 314 -17.53 -14.38 9.02
N ALA A 315 -16.47 -13.78 8.47
CA ALA A 315 -16.02 -12.45 8.84
C ALA A 315 -17.05 -11.37 8.46
N THR A 316 -17.55 -11.38 7.22
CA THR A 316 -18.61 -10.48 6.77
C THR A 316 -19.87 -10.67 7.62
N TRP A 317 -20.29 -11.90 7.88
CA TRP A 317 -21.40 -12.12 8.81
C TRP A 317 -21.12 -11.57 10.20
N ARG A 318 -19.94 -11.76 10.79
CA ARG A 318 -19.66 -11.30 12.16
C ARG A 318 -19.50 -9.78 12.27
N TYR A 319 -18.84 -9.15 11.31
CA TYR A 319 -18.40 -7.75 11.40
C TYR A 319 -19.23 -6.79 10.55
N GLU A 320 -19.90 -7.29 9.50
CA GLU A 320 -20.49 -6.45 8.45
C GLU A 320 -21.98 -6.73 8.24
N HIS A 321 -22.60 -7.75 8.85
CA HIS A 321 -24.03 -8.08 8.65
C HIS A 321 -25.01 -6.94 8.98
N ARG A 322 -24.60 -5.97 9.80
CA ARG A 322 -25.41 -4.79 10.14
C ARG A 322 -25.14 -3.59 9.23
N LEU A 323 -24.16 -3.72 8.32
CA LEU A 323 -23.81 -2.77 7.28
C LEU A 323 -24.40 -3.30 5.96
N VAL A 324 -25.73 -3.41 5.89
CA VAL A 324 -26.41 -3.64 4.60
C VAL A 324 -26.26 -2.35 3.78
N PRO A 325 -25.94 -2.40 2.49
CA PRO A 325 -25.90 -1.19 1.68
C PRO A 325 -27.30 -0.57 1.64
N ALA A 326 -27.38 0.74 1.88
CA ALA A 326 -28.44 1.55 1.30
C ALA A 326 -28.19 1.66 -0.22
#